data_AF-A0A6C0FI43-F1
#
_entry.id   AF-A0A6C0FI43-F1
#
_cell.length_a   1.000
_cell.length_b   1.000
_cell.length_c   1.000
_cell.angle_alpha   90.00
_cell.angle_beta   90.00
_cell.angle_gamma   90.00
#
_symmetry.space_group_name_H-M   'P 1'
#
loop_
_entity.id
_entity.type
_entity.pdbx_description
1 polymer ?
#
loop_
_entity_poly.entity_id
_entity_poly.type
_entity_poly.pdbx_seq_one_letter_code
_entity_poly.pdbx_strand_id
1 'polypeptide(L)'
;MSLQNTIRDLIHFYVKTNYEKYLTDNSIQTIPEGEIDKVIHSLYDDRKSHIQTFILDSLKTLYKDKQSEYPGDSTVKNILLNIFQDDELCKNRLSCEIKLHQQKVRGEKSDYGKIF
;
A
#
# COMPACT_ATOMS: atom_id res chain seq x y z
N MET A 1 -14.74 6.25 -10.12
CA MET A 1 -13.42 5.76 -9.66
C MET A 1 -13.07 4.55 -10.50
N SER A 2 -11.82 4.42 -10.97
CA SER A 2 -11.37 3.22 -11.69
C SER A 2 -10.98 2.13 -10.69
N LEU A 3 -11.26 0.86 -11.03
CA LEU A 3 -10.84 -0.32 -10.29
C LEU A 3 -9.34 -0.30 -9.94
N GLN A 4 -8.50 0.22 -10.84
CA GLN A 4 -7.07 0.39 -10.60
C GLN A 4 -6.77 1.31 -9.42
N ASN A 5 -7.56 2.39 -9.25
CA ASN A 5 -7.40 3.29 -8.11
C ASN A 5 -7.80 2.59 -6.82
N THR A 6 -8.91 1.84 -6.82
CA THR A 6 -9.33 1.05 -5.66
C THR A 6 -8.27 0.03 -5.26
N ILE A 7 -7.68 -0.67 -6.22
CA ILE A 7 -6.58 -1.61 -5.96
C ILE A 7 -5.38 -0.88 -5.35
N ARG A 8 -4.96 0.25 -5.91
CA ARG A 8 -3.86 1.05 -5.38
C ARG A 8 -4.12 1.53 -3.95
N ASP A 9 -5.33 2.02 -3.67
CA ASP A 9 -5.75 2.42 -2.33
C ASP A 9 -5.69 1.26 -1.34
N LEU A 10 -6.14 0.06 -1.74
CA LEU A 10 -6.04 -1.13 -0.90
C LEU A 10 -4.59 -1.55 -0.63
N ILE A 11 -3.69 -1.47 -1.62
CA ILE A 11 -2.25 -1.71 -1.42
C ILE A 11 -1.70 -0.73 -0.40
N HIS A 12 -1.98 0.57 -0.59
CA HIS A 12 -1.52 1.61 0.33
C HIS A 12 -2.04 1.38 1.75
N PHE A 13 -3.32 1.05 1.90
CA PHE A 13 -3.92 0.76 3.20
C PHE A 13 -3.25 -0.44 3.86
N TYR A 14 -3.06 -1.54 3.13
CA TYR A 14 -2.39 -2.73 3.65
C TYR A 14 -0.97 -2.43 4.14
N VAL A 15 -0.15 -1.78 3.32
CA VAL A 15 1.25 -1.48 3.68
C VAL A 15 1.28 -0.51 4.86
N LYS A 16 0.44 0.53 4.84
CA LYS A 16 0.34 1.49 5.94
C LYS A 16 -0.05 0.81 7.25
N THR A 17 -1.07 -0.04 7.27
CA THR A 17 -1.49 -0.76 8.48
C THR A 17 -0.39 -1.72 8.97
N ASN A 18 0.31 -2.39 8.07
CA ASN A 18 1.45 -3.24 8.46
C ASN A 18 2.61 -2.40 9.01
N TYR A 19 2.84 -1.22 8.46
CA TYR A 19 3.83 -0.28 8.94
C TYR A 19 3.48 0.30 10.31
N GLU A 20 2.24 0.73 10.53
CA GLU A 20 1.73 1.15 11.85
C GLU A 20 1.86 0.03 12.89
N LYS A 21 1.59 -1.22 12.48
CA LYS A 21 1.88 -2.39 13.32
C LYS A 21 3.36 -2.56 13.62
N TYR A 22 4.23 -2.43 12.61
CA TYR A 22 5.68 -2.52 12.79
C TYR A 22 6.19 -1.47 13.79
N LEU A 23 5.70 -0.23 13.68
CA LEU A 23 5.99 0.84 14.63
C LEU A 23 5.57 0.46 16.05
N THR A 24 4.34 -0.01 16.20
CA THR A 24 3.77 -0.40 17.51
C THR A 24 4.53 -1.58 18.12
N ASP A 25 4.84 -2.60 17.32
CA ASP A 25 5.53 -3.82 17.74
C ASP A 25 6.98 -3.54 18.19
N ASN A 26 7.67 -2.66 17.46
CA ASN A 26 9.02 -2.20 17.81
C ASN A 26 9.02 -1.05 18.84
N SER A 27 7.84 -0.59 19.30
CA SER A 27 7.70 0.57 20.19
C SER A 27 8.43 1.83 19.71
N ILE A 28 8.45 2.04 18.39
CA ILE A 28 9.03 3.21 17.74
C ILE A 28 7.92 4.06 17.13
N GLN A 29 8.09 5.38 17.11
CA GLN A 29 7.10 6.28 16.48
C GLN A 29 7.42 6.55 15.00
N THR A 30 8.70 6.43 14.64
CA THR A 30 9.21 6.67 13.29
C THR A 30 10.44 5.84 13.03
N ILE A 31 10.60 5.36 11.81
CA ILE A 31 11.84 4.82 11.26
C ILE A 31 12.66 5.91 10.52
N PRO A 32 14.00 5.77 10.52
CA PRO A 32 14.89 6.60 9.71
C PRO A 32 14.59 6.46 8.22
N GLU A 33 14.75 7.53 7.43
CA GLU A 33 14.51 7.48 5.99
C GLU A 33 15.32 6.42 5.24
N GLY A 34 16.56 6.15 5.69
CA GLY A 34 17.40 5.08 5.13
C GLY A 34 16.90 3.66 5.42
N GLU A 35 16.03 3.49 6.42
CA GLU A 35 15.42 2.21 6.76
C GLU A 35 14.01 2.07 6.16
N ILE A 36 13.36 3.17 5.76
CA ILE A 36 12.04 3.14 5.10
C ILE A 36 12.08 2.23 3.87
N ASP A 37 13.11 2.35 3.03
CA ASP A 37 13.20 1.55 1.81
C ASP A 37 13.30 0.06 2.12
N LYS A 38 14.08 -0.31 3.15
CA LYS A 38 14.21 -1.71 3.62
C LYS A 38 12.91 -2.22 4.22
N VAL A 39 12.24 -1.43 5.04
CA VAL A 39 10.96 -1.79 5.66
C VAL A 39 9.89 -1.94 4.58
N ILE A 40 9.81 -1.02 3.62
CA ILE A 40 8.94 -1.15 2.45
C ILE A 40 9.26 -2.43 1.69
N HIS A 41 10.53 -2.73 1.45
CA HIS A 41 10.92 -3.98 0.79
C HIS A 41 10.41 -5.21 1.55
N SER A 42 10.56 -5.26 2.88
CA SER A 42 10.06 -6.38 3.69
C SER A 42 8.53 -6.43 3.81
N LEU A 43 7.85 -5.27 3.84
CA LEU A 43 6.39 -5.19 3.97
C LEU A 43 5.66 -5.37 2.64
N TYR A 44 6.33 -5.06 1.53
CA TYR A 44 5.77 -5.13 0.19
C TYR A 44 6.28 -6.37 -0.55
N ASP A 45 7.59 -6.49 -0.78
CA ASP A 45 8.19 -7.55 -1.62
C ASP A 45 7.93 -8.94 -1.03
N ASP A 46 8.25 -9.12 0.25
CA ASP A 46 8.04 -10.36 1.00
C ASP A 46 6.55 -10.75 1.10
N ARG A 47 5.67 -9.75 1.06
CA ARG A 47 4.21 -9.93 1.22
C ARG A 47 3.42 -9.74 -0.06
N LYS A 48 4.03 -9.62 -1.25
CA LYS A 48 3.33 -9.43 -2.53
C LYS A 48 2.21 -10.45 -2.74
N SER A 49 2.50 -11.73 -2.51
CA SER A 49 1.53 -12.82 -2.60
C SER A 49 0.36 -12.66 -1.61
N HIS A 50 0.64 -12.15 -0.40
CA HIS A 50 -0.38 -11.90 0.60
C HIS A 50 -1.22 -10.66 0.26
N ILE A 51 -0.59 -9.58 -0.22
CA ILE A 51 -1.26 -8.37 -0.72
C ILE A 51 -2.20 -8.75 -1.86
N GLN A 52 -1.74 -9.58 -2.80
CA GLN A 52 -2.55 -10.04 -3.91
C GLN A 52 -3.81 -10.78 -3.43
N THR A 53 -3.65 -11.70 -2.48
CA THR A 53 -4.76 -12.45 -1.89
C THR A 53 -5.71 -11.53 -1.13
N PHE A 54 -5.18 -10.63 -0.31
CA PHE A 54 -5.95 -9.66 0.46
C PHE A 54 -6.79 -8.75 -0.43
N ILE A 55 -6.23 -8.28 -1.55
CA ILE A 55 -6.95 -7.40 -2.48
C ILE A 55 -8.01 -8.15 -3.26
N LEU A 56 -7.72 -9.38 -3.69
CA LEU A 56 -8.74 -10.23 -4.33
C LEU A 56 -9.91 -10.47 -3.40
N ASP A 57 -9.65 -10.81 -2.13
CA ASP A 57 -10.67 -11.05 -1.12
C ASP A 57 -11.47 -9.77 -0.78
N SER A 58 -10.76 -8.65 -0.62
CA SER A 58 -11.37 -7.33 -0.38
C SER A 58 -12.28 -6.92 -1.52
N LEU A 59 -11.83 -7.06 -2.77
CA LEU A 59 -12.64 -6.76 -3.94
C LEU A 59 -13.82 -7.73 -4.04
N LYS A 60 -13.63 -9.03 -3.83
CA LYS A 60 -14.76 -10.00 -3.80
C LYS A 60 -15.82 -9.60 -2.78
N THR A 61 -15.40 -9.17 -1.60
CA THR A 61 -16.30 -8.69 -0.56
C THR A 61 -17.00 -7.40 -0.98
N LEU A 62 -16.28 -6.45 -1.59
CA LEU A 62 -16.82 -5.16 -2.03
C LEU A 62 -17.81 -5.31 -3.19
N TYR A 63 -17.57 -6.27 -4.08
CA TYR A 63 -18.44 -6.63 -5.20
C TYR A 63 -19.41 -7.78 -4.87
N LYS A 64 -19.52 -8.21 -3.61
CA LYS A 64 -20.38 -9.31 -3.19
C LYS A 64 -21.86 -9.02 -3.50
N ASP A 65 -22.29 -7.79 -3.25
CA ASP A 65 -23.63 -7.29 -3.57
C ASP A 65 -23.79 -6.90 -5.05
N LYS A 66 -22.69 -6.81 -5.80
CA LYS A 66 -22.64 -6.33 -7.19
C LYS A 66 -21.77 -7.23 -8.07
N GLN A 67 -22.07 -8.52 -8.10
CA GLN A 67 -21.31 -9.48 -8.89
C GLN A 67 -21.21 -9.10 -10.38
N SER A 68 -22.24 -8.45 -10.93
CA SER A 68 -22.25 -8.00 -12.34
C SER A 68 -21.22 -6.90 -12.64
N GLU A 69 -20.78 -6.13 -11.62
CA GLU A 69 -19.71 -5.14 -11.78
C GLU A 69 -18.32 -5.73 -11.49
N TYR A 70 -18.25 -6.98 -11.00
CA TYR A 70 -16.98 -7.61 -10.71
C TYR A 70 -16.26 -7.99 -12.02
N PRO A 71 -15.08 -7.42 -12.29
CA PRO A 71 -14.33 -7.63 -13.53
C PRO A 71 -13.70 -9.03 -13.64
N GLY A 72 -13.80 -9.85 -12.59
CA GLY A 72 -13.20 -11.19 -12.51
C GLY A 72 -11.83 -11.21 -11.85
N ASP A 73 -11.52 -12.32 -11.18
CA ASP A 73 -10.24 -12.55 -10.48
C ASP A 73 -9.05 -12.35 -11.43
N SER A 74 -9.15 -12.86 -12.66
CA SER A 74 -8.09 -12.75 -13.68
C SER A 74 -7.77 -11.30 -14.06
N THR A 75 -8.79 -10.45 -14.15
CA THR A 75 -8.61 -9.02 -14.46
C THR A 75 -7.92 -8.30 -13.32
N VAL A 76 -8.36 -8.55 -12.08
CA VAL A 76 -7.75 -8.00 -10.87
C VAL A 76 -6.29 -8.44 -10.75
N LYS A 77 -6.00 -9.73 -10.97
CA LYS A 77 -4.64 -10.26 -10.96
C LYS A 77 -3.75 -9.61 -12.01
N ASN A 78 -4.26 -9.40 -13.24
CA ASN A 78 -3.50 -8.71 -14.28
C ASN A 78 -3.18 -7.26 -13.89
N ILE A 79 -4.14 -6.54 -13.29
CA ILE A 79 -3.89 -5.17 -12.81
C ILE A 79 -2.85 -5.18 -11.70
N LEU A 80 -2.98 -6.08 -10.73
CA LEU A 80 -2.01 -6.25 -9.65
C LEU A 80 -0.62 -6.56 -10.20
N LEU A 81 -0.50 -7.47 -11.18
CA LEU A 81 0.76 -7.78 -11.83
C LEU A 81 1.37 -6.56 -12.52
N ASN A 82 0.59 -5.76 -13.24
CA ASN A 82 1.09 -4.52 -13.84
C ASN A 82 1.56 -3.51 -12.78
N ILE A 83 0.81 -3.36 -11.69
CA ILE A 83 1.19 -2.48 -10.57
C ILE A 83 2.47 -2.98 -9.89
N PHE A 84 2.59 -4.29 -9.70
CA PHE A 84 3.75 -4.92 -9.09
C PHE A 84 4.97 -4.90 -10.02
N GLN A 85 4.78 -4.98 -11.33
CA GLN A 85 5.87 -4.81 -12.30
C GLN A 85 6.47 -3.40 -12.24
N ASP A 86 5.66 -2.38 -11.96
CA ASP A 86 6.09 -1.01 -11.64
C ASP A 86 6.59 -0.91 -10.18
N ASP A 87 7.47 -1.84 -9.79
CA ASP A 87 7.94 -2.04 -8.42
C ASP A 87 8.58 -0.77 -7.86
N GLU A 88 9.36 -0.06 -8.68
CA GLU A 88 10.05 1.18 -8.32
C GLU A 88 9.06 2.31 -8.00
N LEU A 89 8.00 2.45 -8.81
CA LEU A 89 6.97 3.48 -8.67
C LEU A 89 6.10 3.22 -7.43
N CYS A 90 5.75 1.95 -7.19
CA CYS A 90 5.03 1.54 -6.00
C CYS A 90 5.86 1.74 -4.73
N LYS A 91 7.11 1.31 -4.72
CA LYS A 91 8.03 1.49 -3.59
C LYS A 91 8.23 2.97 -3.27
N ASN A 92 8.50 3.80 -4.27
CA ASN A 92 8.65 5.25 -4.06
C ASN A 92 7.39 5.86 -3.47
N ARG A 93 6.21 5.49 -3.99
CA ARG A 93 4.95 6.02 -3.49
C ARG A 93 4.67 5.58 -2.04
N LEU A 94 4.90 4.31 -1.72
CA LEU A 94 4.75 3.79 -0.37
C LEU A 94 5.76 4.44 0.61
N SER A 95 7.01 4.60 0.18
CA SER A 95 8.03 5.32 0.95
C SER A 95 7.61 6.76 1.24
N CYS A 96 7.06 7.47 0.24
CA CYS A 96 6.53 8.82 0.42
C CYS A 96 5.34 8.88 1.39
N GLU A 97 4.40 7.94 1.28
CA GLU A 97 3.25 7.82 2.18
C GLU A 97 3.70 7.55 3.62
N ILE A 98 4.69 6.68 3.84
CA ILE A 98 5.27 6.45 5.16
C ILE A 98 5.89 7.74 5.69
N LYS A 99 6.71 8.43 4.88
CA LYS A 99 7.32 9.72 5.28
C LYS A 99 6.26 10.75 5.67
N LEU A 100 5.20 10.89 4.87
CA LEU A 100 4.06 11.76 5.15
C LEU A 100 3.34 11.38 6.43
N HIS A 101 3.11 10.08 6.64
CA HIS A 101 2.47 9.58 7.84
C HIS A 101 3.31 9.90 9.08
N GLN A 102 4.63 9.68 9.02
CA GLN A 102 5.55 10.04 10.10
C GLN A 102 5.56 11.54 10.40
N GLN A 103 5.59 12.40 9.37
CA GLN A 103 5.49 13.86 9.55
C GLN A 103 4.20 14.25 10.25
N LYS A 104 3.08 13.64 9.84
CA LYS A 104 1.77 13.88 10.46
C LYS A 104 1.73 13.43 11.93
N VAL A 105 2.33 12.28 12.24
CA VAL A 105 2.46 11.78 13.63
C VAL A 105 3.35 12.70 14.47
N ARG A 106 4.40 13.29 13.90
CA ARG A 106 5.25 14.29 14.55
C ARG A 106 4.60 15.66 14.73
N GLY A 107 3.42 15.89 14.16
CA GLY A 107 2.72 17.18 14.21
C GLY A 107 3.29 18.26 13.28
N GLU A 108 4.17 17.88 12.35
CA GLU A 108 4.71 18.78 11.32
C GLU A 108 3.66 18.97 10.20
N LYS A 109 3.53 20.19 9.65
CA LYS A 109 2.64 20.44 8.51
C LYS A 109 3.03 19.50 7.37
N SER A 110 2.09 18.68 6.88
CA SER A 110 2.30 17.78 5.75
C SER A 110 2.72 18.59 4.52
N ASP A 111 4.03 18.64 4.26
CA ASP A 111 4.62 19.46 3.21
C ASP A 111 4.69 18.63 1.92
N TYR A 112 3.54 18.50 1.26
CA TYR A 112 3.40 17.79 -0.01
C TYR A 112 4.29 18.38 -1.13
N GLY A 113 4.83 19.59 -0.93
CA GLY A 113 5.73 20.27 -1.87
C GLY A 113 7.16 19.75 -1.90
N LYS A 114 7.58 18.90 -0.94
CA LYS A 114 8.92 18.26 -0.94
C LYS A 114 8.93 16.87 -1.57
N ILE A 115 7.79 16.41 -2.08
CA ILE A 115 7.56 15.02 -2.52
C ILE A 115 7.42 14.94 -4.05
N PHE A 116 7.40 16.08 -4.75
CA PHE A 116 7.41 16.21 -6.20
C PHE A 116 8.49 17.18 -6.67
#